data_AF-A0A6C1B1J1-F1
#
_entry.id   AF-A0A6C1B1J1-F1
#
_cell.length_a   1.000
_cell.length_b   1.000
_cell.length_c   1.000
_cell.angle_alpha   90.00
_cell.angle_beta   90.00
_cell.angle_gamma   90.00
#
_symmetry.space_group_name_H-M   'P 1'
#
loop_
_entity.id
_entity.type
_entity.pdbx_description
1 polymer ?
#
loop_
_entity_poly.entity_id
_entity_poly.type
_entity_poly.pdbx_seq_one_letter_code
_entity_poly.pdbx_strand_id
1 'polypeptide(L)'
;MKRIVPALLALVMVRGVVAGGGLSSEDVTWVNRFADRMAAQCASRFDEATARLREKTGPAGERARALMAIERHVNCECLPTRVRVRATPAVVAALRTQDVAVARAFMREQAQACGALGLRESAYANCLSGEQENAFRQTHGRLPDADELDAVAPPDAAMAATCRCYSDEVQALDDATLVAEAEASYRNDQARIADPSVPRYEGRVGAILQACRRRAGAD
;
A
#
# COMPACT_ATOMS: atom_id res chain seq x y z
N MET A 1 13.28 39.11 40.47
CA MET A 1 12.82 39.51 39.12
C MET A 1 11.81 38.49 38.62
N LYS A 2 10.55 38.90 38.47
CA LYS A 2 9.47 38.11 37.87
C LYS A 2 9.68 38.03 36.35
N ARG A 3 9.60 36.84 35.78
CA ARG A 3 9.16 36.64 34.39
C ARG A 3 8.16 35.50 34.35
N ILE A 4 6.90 35.90 34.46
CA ILE A 4 5.72 35.16 34.01
C ILE A 4 5.61 35.47 32.51
N VAL A 5 5.68 34.46 31.64
CA VAL A 5 5.17 34.49 30.26
C VAL A 5 4.74 33.06 29.89
N PRO A 6 3.60 32.87 29.19
CA PRO A 6 2.57 31.94 29.62
C PRO A 6 2.45 30.67 28.78
N ALA A 7 1.80 29.69 29.39
CA ALA A 7 1.06 28.65 28.72
C ALA A 7 0.02 29.27 27.78
N LEU A 8 0.25 29.17 26.47
CA LEU A 8 -0.75 29.36 25.41
C LEU A 8 -0.07 29.04 24.07
N LEU A 9 -0.15 27.78 23.63
CA LEU A 9 -0.15 27.49 22.21
C LEU A 9 -0.84 26.14 21.95
N ALA A 10 -2.11 26.31 21.59
CA ALA A 10 -2.89 25.49 20.67
C ALA A 10 -3.10 24.02 21.03
N LEU A 11 -4.18 23.80 21.80
CA LEU A 11 -5.15 22.77 21.45
C LEU A 11 -5.50 22.94 19.96
N VAL A 12 -4.81 22.21 19.07
CA VAL A 12 -5.36 21.91 17.76
C VAL A 12 -6.39 20.82 17.99
N MET A 13 -7.60 21.23 18.37
CA MET A 13 -8.77 20.39 18.13
C MET A 13 -8.87 20.24 16.63
N VAL A 14 -8.34 19.14 16.10
CA VAL A 14 -8.71 18.63 14.79
C VAL A 14 -10.20 18.30 14.88
N ARG A 15 -11.05 19.32 14.67
CA ARG A 15 -12.41 19.14 14.15
C ARG A 15 -12.23 18.64 12.72
N GLY A 16 -11.83 17.38 12.61
CA GLY A 16 -11.92 16.63 11.39
C GLY A 16 -13.39 16.59 11.02
N VAL A 17 -13.72 17.19 9.89
CA VAL A 17 -15.01 17.07 9.24
C VAL A 17 -15.21 15.58 8.96
N VAL A 18 -15.96 14.89 9.83
CA VAL A 18 -16.42 13.52 9.60
C VAL A 18 -17.57 13.60 8.61
N ALA A 19 -17.24 13.81 7.34
CA ALA A 19 -18.22 13.68 6.27
C ALA A 19 -18.42 12.19 5.99
N GLY A 20 -19.44 11.60 6.63
CA GLY A 20 -20.06 10.33 6.22
C GLY A 20 -19.99 9.20 7.25
N GLY A 21 -20.93 9.20 8.21
CA GLY A 21 -21.32 7.97 8.91
C GLY A 21 -21.33 8.05 10.44
N GLY A 22 -22.48 8.44 10.99
CA GLY A 22 -23.16 8.02 12.24
C GLY A 22 -22.47 7.25 13.39
N LEU A 23 -21.15 7.34 13.60
CA LEU A 23 -20.51 6.74 14.77
C LEU A 23 -20.90 7.50 16.05
N SER A 24 -21.21 6.75 17.11
CA SER A 24 -21.37 7.33 18.45
C SER A 24 -20.02 7.81 19.00
N SER A 25 -20.03 8.69 20.02
CA SER A 25 -18.80 9.11 20.69
C SER A 25 -18.03 7.94 21.33
N GLU A 26 -18.75 6.91 21.78
CA GLU A 26 -18.18 5.66 22.27
C GLU A 26 -17.47 4.90 21.15
N ASP A 27 -18.09 4.80 19.97
CA ASP A 27 -17.49 4.14 18.80
C ASP A 27 -16.25 4.87 18.33
N VAL A 28 -16.28 6.20 18.24
CA VAL A 28 -15.09 7.00 17.90
C VAL A 28 -13.95 6.74 18.89
N THR A 29 -14.25 6.78 20.19
CA THR A 29 -13.25 6.51 21.25
C THR A 29 -12.68 5.10 21.14
N TRP A 30 -13.53 4.12 20.85
CA TRP A 30 -13.10 2.74 20.67
C TRP A 30 -12.24 2.57 19.41
N VAL A 31 -12.65 3.13 18.27
CA VAL A 31 -11.93 3.07 16.99
C VAL A 31 -10.56 3.70 17.11
N ASN A 32 -10.45 4.86 17.77
CA ASN A 32 -9.15 5.50 18.01
C ASN A 32 -8.22 4.57 18.81
N ARG A 33 -8.69 4.02 19.94
CA ARG A 33 -7.90 3.08 20.74
C ARG A 33 -7.54 1.81 19.97
N PHE A 34 -8.45 1.31 19.13
CA PHE A 34 -8.19 0.15 18.27
C PHE A 34 -7.09 0.46 17.25
N ALA A 35 -7.18 1.59 16.55
CA ALA A 35 -6.20 2.03 15.58
C ALA A 35 -4.83 2.31 16.22
N ASP A 36 -4.79 2.89 17.42
CA ASP A 36 -3.54 3.11 18.17
C ASP A 36 -2.86 1.79 18.53
N ARG A 37 -3.63 0.81 19.04
CA ARG A 37 -3.08 -0.53 19.32
C ARG A 37 -2.57 -1.23 18.07
N MET A 38 -3.29 -1.11 16.96
CA MET A 38 -2.88 -1.67 15.67
C MET A 38 -1.55 -1.04 15.22
N ALA A 39 -1.42 0.29 15.27
CA ALA A 39 -0.19 0.99 14.92
C ALA A 39 0.99 0.55 15.81
N ALA A 40 0.79 0.48 17.13
CA ALA A 40 1.82 0.07 18.08
C ALA A 40 2.27 -1.39 17.88
N GLN A 41 1.32 -2.31 17.71
CA GLN A 41 1.61 -3.72 17.44
C GLN A 41 2.28 -3.94 16.07
N CYS A 42 1.96 -3.09 15.10
CA CYS A 42 2.62 -3.10 13.81
C CYS A 42 4.08 -2.63 13.96
N ALA A 43 4.32 -1.47 14.58
CA ALA A 43 5.65 -0.92 14.77
C ALA A 43 6.60 -1.90 15.45
N SER A 44 6.18 -2.54 16.55
CA SER A 44 6.98 -3.55 17.25
C SER A 44 7.39 -4.73 16.36
N ARG A 45 6.48 -5.22 15.49
CA ARG A 45 6.77 -6.31 14.55
C ARG A 45 7.79 -5.88 13.50
N PHE A 46 7.67 -4.65 13.00
CA PHE A 46 8.62 -4.12 12.01
C PHE A 46 9.98 -3.78 12.62
N ASP A 47 10.06 -3.38 13.88
CA ASP A 47 11.34 -3.17 14.57
C ASP A 47 12.13 -4.49 14.68
N GLU A 48 11.46 -5.57 15.07
CA GLU A 48 12.06 -6.92 15.10
C GLU A 48 12.48 -7.40 13.70
N ALA A 49 11.62 -7.21 12.70
CA ALA A 49 11.90 -7.65 11.33
C ALA A 49 13.03 -6.82 10.68
N THR A 50 13.09 -5.51 10.94
CA THR A 50 14.14 -4.61 10.48
C THR A 50 15.48 -5.00 11.08
N ALA A 51 15.52 -5.39 12.35
CA ALA A 51 16.75 -5.86 13.00
C ALA A 51 17.33 -7.09 12.25
N ARG A 52 16.48 -8.06 11.88
CA ARG A 52 16.90 -9.24 11.10
C ARG A 52 17.34 -8.88 9.68
N LEU A 53 16.72 -7.88 9.04
CA LEU A 53 17.11 -7.45 7.69
C LEU A 53 18.41 -6.64 7.65
N ARG A 54 18.81 -6.00 8.76
CA ARG A 54 20.11 -5.28 8.83
C ARG A 54 21.30 -6.22 8.69
N GLU A 55 21.13 -7.49 9.06
CA GLU A 55 22.15 -8.53 8.92
C GLU A 55 22.29 -9.01 7.45
N LYS A 56 21.31 -8.72 6.59
CA LYS A 56 21.36 -9.04 5.16
C LYS A 56 22.03 -7.92 4.37
N THR A 57 23.11 -8.24 3.66
CA THR A 57 23.84 -7.33 2.77
C THR A 57 23.54 -7.64 1.29
N GLY A 58 23.90 -6.73 0.38
CA GLY A 58 23.71 -6.89 -1.07
C GLY A 58 22.30 -6.59 -1.60
N PRO A 59 22.06 -6.81 -2.91
CA PRO A 59 20.82 -6.44 -3.60
C PRO A 59 19.53 -7.04 -3.03
N ALA A 60 19.51 -8.33 -2.67
CA ALA A 60 18.38 -8.94 -1.97
C ALA A 60 18.06 -8.27 -0.63
N GLY A 61 19.10 -7.89 0.12
CA GLY A 61 18.93 -7.15 1.37
C GLY A 61 18.32 -5.77 1.15
N GLU A 62 18.72 -5.06 0.09
CA GLU A 62 18.16 -3.76 -0.28
C GLU A 62 16.71 -3.87 -0.73
N ARG A 63 16.39 -4.83 -1.61
CA ARG A 63 15.02 -5.12 -2.04
C ARG A 63 14.13 -5.49 -0.85
N ALA A 64 14.60 -6.36 0.03
CA ALA A 64 13.85 -6.75 1.22
C ALA A 64 13.58 -5.55 2.15
N ARG A 65 14.55 -4.63 2.31
CA ARG A 65 14.35 -3.40 3.08
C ARG A 65 13.34 -2.46 2.43
N ALA A 66 13.36 -2.33 1.11
CA ALA A 66 12.39 -1.52 0.37
C ALA A 66 10.97 -2.07 0.51
N LEU A 67 10.78 -3.38 0.34
CA LEU A 67 9.49 -4.04 0.54
C LEU A 67 9.01 -3.88 1.99
N MET A 68 9.90 -4.06 2.97
CA MET A 68 9.57 -3.86 4.37
C MET A 68 9.15 -2.42 4.69
N ALA A 69 9.79 -1.43 4.07
CA ALA A 69 9.41 -0.02 4.24
C ALA A 69 7.99 0.25 3.71
N ILE A 70 7.65 -0.31 2.54
CA ILE A 70 6.30 -0.21 1.96
C ILE A 70 5.29 -0.89 2.88
N GLU A 71 5.56 -2.12 3.32
CA GLU A 71 4.66 -2.85 4.21
C GLU A 71 4.47 -2.12 5.55
N ARG A 72 5.52 -1.50 6.09
CA ARG A 72 5.45 -0.68 7.30
C ARG A 72 4.54 0.53 7.09
N HIS A 73 4.72 1.26 5.99
CA HIS A 73 3.86 2.40 5.66
C HIS A 73 2.39 1.98 5.56
N VAL A 74 2.11 0.92 4.80
CA VAL A 74 0.76 0.39 4.59
C VAL A 74 0.12 0.00 5.92
N ASN A 75 0.79 -0.84 6.71
CA ASN A 75 0.18 -1.48 7.88
C ASN A 75 0.23 -0.63 9.15
N CYS A 76 1.27 0.18 9.33
CA CYS A 76 1.51 0.90 10.60
C CYS A 76 1.03 2.35 10.55
N GLU A 77 0.98 2.96 9.36
CA GLU A 77 0.72 4.40 9.22
C GLU A 77 -0.62 4.64 8.52
N CYS A 78 -0.76 4.13 7.30
CA CYS A 78 -1.93 4.38 6.47
C CYS A 78 -3.17 3.64 7.00
N LEU A 79 -3.08 2.33 7.23
CA LEU A 79 -4.23 1.51 7.59
C LEU A 79 -4.91 1.97 8.89
N PRO A 80 -4.19 2.27 10.00
CA PRO A 80 -4.81 2.85 11.18
C PRO A 80 -5.56 4.16 10.91
N THR A 81 -5.02 5.02 10.07
CA THR A 81 -5.67 6.28 9.67
C THR A 81 -6.95 6.01 8.89
N ARG A 82 -6.92 5.08 7.93
CA ARG A 82 -8.11 4.69 7.17
C ARG A 82 -9.18 4.06 8.03
N VAL A 83 -8.82 3.23 9.01
CA VAL A 83 -9.79 2.67 9.97
C VAL A 83 -10.50 3.79 10.74
N ARG A 84 -9.78 4.83 11.18
CA ARG A 84 -10.38 5.98 11.88
C ARG A 84 -11.38 6.75 11.01
N VAL A 85 -11.09 6.89 9.72
CA VAL A 85 -11.87 7.72 8.79
C VAL A 85 -13.02 6.96 8.13
N ARG A 86 -12.84 5.67 7.86
CA ARG A 86 -13.75 4.87 7.01
C ARG A 86 -14.59 3.84 7.77
N ALA A 87 -14.32 3.59 9.05
CA ALA A 87 -15.11 2.64 9.82
C ALA A 87 -16.56 3.12 9.99
N THR A 88 -17.52 2.26 9.66
CA THR A 88 -18.96 2.46 9.87
C THR A 88 -19.42 1.75 11.14
N PRO A 89 -20.63 2.02 11.68
CA PRO A 89 -21.13 1.32 12.87
C PRO A 89 -21.09 -0.22 12.73
N ALA A 90 -21.44 -0.75 11.56
CA ALA A 90 -21.40 -2.19 11.27
C ALA A 90 -19.96 -2.74 11.30
N VAL A 91 -19.00 -2.00 10.75
CA VAL A 91 -17.57 -2.37 10.81
C VAL A 91 -17.06 -2.31 12.25
N VAL A 92 -17.42 -1.29 13.02
CA VAL A 92 -17.04 -1.19 14.44
C VAL A 92 -17.60 -2.36 15.25
N ALA A 93 -18.86 -2.71 15.03
CA ALA A 93 -19.48 -3.87 15.66
C ALA A 93 -18.73 -5.17 15.29
N ALA A 94 -18.46 -5.39 14.00
CA ALA A 94 -17.71 -6.55 13.51
C ALA A 94 -16.29 -6.63 14.09
N LEU A 95 -15.57 -5.51 14.17
CA LEU A 95 -14.22 -5.47 14.75
C LEU A 95 -14.24 -5.78 16.25
N ARG A 96 -15.28 -5.32 16.99
CA ARG A 96 -15.45 -5.63 18.42
C ARG A 96 -15.76 -7.10 18.67
N THR A 97 -16.65 -7.68 17.87
CA THR A 97 -17.07 -9.08 18.01
C THR A 97 -16.12 -10.06 17.34
N GLN A 98 -15.05 -9.57 16.70
CA GLN A 98 -14.13 -10.36 15.91
C GLN A 98 -14.84 -11.16 14.80
N ASP A 99 -15.89 -10.59 14.21
CA ASP A 99 -16.50 -11.14 13.00
C ASP A 99 -15.48 -11.09 11.87
N VAL A 100 -14.88 -12.25 11.61
CA VAL A 100 -13.76 -12.40 10.69
C VAL A 100 -14.17 -12.07 9.26
N ALA A 101 -15.42 -12.31 8.86
CA ALA A 101 -15.82 -12.10 7.47
C ALA A 101 -15.89 -10.60 7.15
N VAL A 102 -16.66 -9.85 7.94
CA VAL A 102 -16.87 -8.41 7.73
C VAL A 102 -15.59 -7.62 8.03
N ALA A 103 -14.94 -7.91 9.16
CA ALA A 103 -13.72 -7.20 9.53
C ALA A 103 -12.60 -7.44 8.51
N ARG A 104 -12.40 -8.69 8.04
CA ARG A 104 -11.34 -8.99 7.06
C ARG A 104 -11.61 -8.35 5.71
N ALA A 105 -12.85 -8.34 5.23
CA ALA A 105 -13.21 -7.70 3.97
C ALA A 105 -12.87 -6.21 4.00
N PHE A 106 -13.33 -5.50 5.04
CA PHE A 106 -13.02 -4.08 5.25
C PHE A 106 -11.50 -3.84 5.36
N MET A 107 -10.81 -4.58 6.21
CA MET A 107 -9.36 -4.40 6.42
C MET A 107 -8.55 -4.66 5.14
N ARG A 108 -8.93 -5.66 4.34
CA ARG A 108 -8.29 -5.93 3.04
C ARG A 108 -8.48 -4.79 2.05
N GLU A 109 -9.71 -4.28 1.92
CA GLU A 109 -10.00 -3.15 1.04
C GLU A 109 -9.19 -1.92 1.44
N GLN A 110 -9.15 -1.58 2.74
CA GLN A 110 -8.37 -0.44 3.21
C GLN A 110 -6.86 -0.65 3.06
N ALA A 111 -6.36 -1.88 3.25
CA ALA A 111 -4.96 -2.21 3.02
C ALA A 111 -4.57 -2.09 1.55
N GLN A 112 -5.46 -2.46 0.61
CA GLN A 112 -5.24 -2.28 -0.83
C GLN A 112 -5.18 -0.80 -1.21
N ALA A 113 -6.09 0.02 -0.67
CA ALA A 113 -6.05 1.46 -0.87
C ALA A 113 -4.76 2.08 -0.31
N CYS A 114 -4.29 1.63 0.85
CA CYS A 114 -3.00 2.03 1.41
C CYS A 114 -1.82 1.54 0.56
N GLY A 115 -1.89 0.32 0.04
CA GLY A 115 -0.92 -0.23 -0.90
C GLY A 115 -0.79 0.64 -2.14
N ALA A 116 -1.90 1.13 -2.69
CA ALA A 116 -1.93 2.03 -3.84
C ALA A 116 -1.22 3.37 -3.57
N LEU A 117 -1.42 3.95 -2.38
CA LEU A 117 -0.76 5.18 -1.97
C LEU A 117 0.75 4.96 -1.78
N GLY A 118 1.15 3.84 -1.16
CA GLY A 118 2.56 3.44 -1.06
C GLY A 118 3.18 3.09 -2.42
N LEU A 119 2.38 2.62 -3.37
CA LEU A 119 2.79 2.32 -4.75
C LEU A 119 3.31 3.57 -5.45
N ARG A 120 2.77 4.76 -5.13
CA ARG A 120 3.29 6.02 -5.69
C ARG A 120 4.73 6.29 -5.28
N GLU A 121 5.06 6.05 -4.01
CA GLU A 121 6.41 6.28 -3.47
C GLU A 121 7.43 5.24 -3.97
N SER A 122 6.93 4.07 -4.39
CA SER A 122 7.73 2.92 -4.80
C SER A 122 7.50 2.49 -6.25
N ALA A 123 6.86 3.34 -7.06
CA ALA A 123 6.39 2.99 -8.40
C ALA A 123 7.52 2.52 -9.31
N TYR A 124 8.65 3.22 -9.27
CA TYR A 124 9.85 2.86 -10.02
C TYR A 124 10.38 1.48 -9.63
N ALA A 125 10.59 1.24 -8.33
CA ALA A 125 11.14 -0.02 -7.82
C ALA A 125 10.21 -1.22 -8.09
N ASN A 126 8.90 -1.04 -7.88
CA ASN A 126 7.91 -2.06 -8.18
C ASN A 126 7.82 -2.35 -9.68
N CYS A 127 7.89 -1.33 -10.54
CA CYS A 127 7.94 -1.53 -11.98
C CYS A 127 9.16 -2.35 -12.39
N LEU A 128 10.36 -1.96 -11.94
CA LEU A 128 11.58 -2.69 -12.29
C LEU A 128 11.52 -4.16 -11.86
N SER A 129 11.09 -4.40 -10.62
CA SER A 129 10.89 -5.76 -10.11
C SER A 129 9.91 -6.55 -10.97
N GLY A 130 8.77 -5.96 -11.33
CA GLY A 130 7.75 -6.60 -12.14
C GLY A 130 8.20 -6.89 -13.57
N GLU A 131 8.95 -5.99 -14.19
CA GLU A 131 9.55 -6.21 -15.52
C GLU A 131 10.60 -7.33 -15.49
N GLN A 132 11.46 -7.37 -14.47
CA GLN A 132 12.43 -8.45 -14.29
C GLN A 132 11.76 -9.80 -14.09
N GLU A 133 10.75 -9.88 -13.23
CA GLU A 133 9.98 -11.10 -13.01
C GLU A 133 9.25 -11.55 -14.29
N ASN A 134 8.73 -10.62 -15.07
CA ASN A 134 8.10 -10.92 -16.36
C ASN A 134 9.11 -11.43 -17.39
N ALA A 135 10.27 -10.79 -17.52
CA ALA A 135 11.34 -11.24 -18.42
C ALA A 135 11.84 -12.64 -18.05
N PHE A 136 12.03 -12.92 -16.76
CA PHE A 136 12.35 -14.26 -16.27
C PHE A 136 11.25 -15.26 -16.64
N ARG A 137 9.98 -14.92 -16.38
CA ARG A 137 8.85 -15.80 -16.69
C ARG A 137 8.72 -16.11 -18.17
N GLN A 138 8.97 -15.13 -19.05
CA GLN A 138 8.95 -15.36 -20.50
C GLN A 138 10.03 -16.35 -20.93
N THR A 139 11.18 -16.33 -20.26
CA THR A 139 12.31 -17.23 -20.55
C THR A 139 12.12 -18.62 -19.95
N HIS A 140 11.56 -18.72 -18.74
CA HIS A 140 11.56 -19.95 -17.94
C HIS A 140 10.17 -20.57 -17.71
N GLY A 141 9.08 -19.90 -18.10
CA GLY A 141 7.71 -20.39 -17.92
C GLY A 141 7.20 -20.38 -16.47
N ARG A 142 7.96 -19.82 -15.51
CA ARG A 142 7.61 -19.74 -14.09
C ARG A 142 8.13 -18.46 -13.45
N LEU A 143 7.70 -18.17 -12.23
CA LEU A 143 8.29 -17.10 -11.40
C LEU A 143 9.70 -17.51 -10.92
N PRO A 144 10.65 -16.56 -10.81
CA PRO A 144 11.93 -16.81 -10.17
C PRO A 144 11.73 -17.06 -8.68
N ASP A 145 12.58 -17.92 -8.09
CA ASP A 145 12.75 -17.93 -6.64
C ASP A 145 13.63 -16.74 -6.18
N ALA A 146 13.87 -16.64 -4.86
CA ALA A 146 14.61 -15.52 -4.30
C ALA A 146 16.07 -15.45 -4.79
N ASP A 147 16.73 -16.60 -4.94
CA ASP A 147 18.14 -16.68 -5.32
C ASP A 147 18.31 -16.43 -6.82
N GLU A 148 17.34 -16.88 -7.63
CA GLU A 148 17.31 -16.63 -9.06
C GLU A 148 17.03 -15.17 -9.39
N LEU A 149 16.21 -14.49 -8.60
CA LEU A 149 15.90 -13.08 -8.78
C LEU A 149 17.13 -12.19 -8.55
N ASP A 150 18.01 -12.58 -7.63
CA ASP A 150 19.33 -11.93 -7.44
C ASP A 150 20.28 -12.18 -8.63
N ALA A 151 20.07 -13.27 -9.37
CA ALA A 151 20.84 -13.61 -10.56
C ALA A 151 20.21 -13.07 -11.86
N VAL A 152 19.02 -12.47 -11.82
CA VAL A 152 18.41 -11.83 -12.98
C VAL A 152 19.30 -10.67 -13.43
N ALA A 153 19.53 -10.60 -14.74
CA ALA A 153 20.32 -9.53 -15.33
C ALA A 153 19.82 -8.15 -14.87
N PRO A 154 20.72 -7.19 -14.68
CA PRO A 154 20.32 -5.83 -14.33
C PRO A 154 19.35 -5.28 -15.39
N PRO A 155 18.42 -4.38 -15.00
CA PRO A 155 17.48 -3.78 -15.93
C PRO A 155 18.22 -3.14 -17.10
N ASP A 156 17.81 -3.46 -18.32
CA ASP A 156 18.36 -2.78 -19.49
C ASP A 156 17.86 -1.32 -19.56
N ALA A 157 18.40 -0.57 -20.51
CA ALA A 157 18.07 0.85 -20.68
C ALA A 157 16.58 1.06 -21.02
N ALA A 158 15.95 0.15 -21.76
CA ALA A 158 14.54 0.25 -22.16
C ALA A 158 13.60 -0.02 -20.98
N MET A 159 13.92 -1.02 -20.15
CA MET A 159 13.22 -1.32 -18.90
C MET A 159 13.33 -0.15 -17.93
N ALA A 160 14.54 0.39 -17.74
CA ALA A 160 14.75 1.54 -16.86
C ALA A 160 14.02 2.80 -17.37
N ALA A 161 13.96 3.02 -18.69
CA ALA A 161 13.20 4.12 -19.29
C ALA A 161 11.68 3.93 -19.11
N THR A 162 11.17 2.72 -19.35
CA THR A 162 9.76 2.37 -19.10
C THR A 162 9.37 2.68 -17.66
N CYS A 163 10.17 2.21 -16.70
CA CYS A 163 9.83 2.36 -15.29
C CYS A 163 9.99 3.79 -14.78
N ARG A 164 10.92 4.59 -15.34
CA ARG A 164 10.98 6.04 -15.07
C ARG A 164 9.70 6.73 -15.55
N CYS A 165 9.32 6.52 -16.81
CA CYS A 165 8.08 7.05 -17.37
C CYS A 165 6.85 6.65 -16.53
N TYR A 166 6.74 5.37 -16.17
CA TYR A 166 5.64 4.87 -15.35
C TYR A 166 5.61 5.53 -13.97
N SER A 167 6.76 5.63 -13.30
CA SER A 167 6.86 6.28 -11.99
C SER A 167 6.43 7.74 -12.04
N ASP A 168 6.89 8.50 -13.03
CA ASP A 168 6.55 9.92 -13.17
C ASP A 168 5.05 10.12 -13.41
N GLU A 169 4.45 9.32 -14.28
CA GLU A 169 3.02 9.38 -14.60
C GLU A 169 2.13 8.93 -13.43
N VAL A 170 2.55 7.91 -12.67
CA VAL A 170 1.86 7.48 -11.43
C VAL A 170 1.96 8.53 -10.34
N GLN A 171 3.11 9.21 -10.20
CA GLN A 171 3.28 10.32 -9.25
C GLN A 171 2.38 11.51 -9.58
N ALA A 172 2.04 11.70 -10.85
CA ALA A 172 1.10 12.74 -11.29
C ALA A 172 -0.37 12.41 -11.00
N LEU A 173 -0.71 11.18 -10.60
CA LEU A 173 -2.07 10.82 -10.20
C LEU A 173 -2.39 11.32 -8.79
N ASP A 174 -3.61 11.84 -8.63
CA ASP A 174 -4.14 12.17 -7.31
C ASP A 174 -4.48 10.92 -6.49
N ASP A 175 -4.50 11.09 -5.15
CA ASP A 175 -4.76 10.01 -4.19
C ASP A 175 -6.11 9.33 -4.43
N ALA A 176 -7.13 10.11 -4.84
CA ALA A 176 -8.48 9.59 -5.04
C ALA A 176 -8.51 8.62 -6.23
N THR A 177 -7.82 8.96 -7.31
CA THR A 177 -7.64 8.13 -8.49
C THR A 177 -6.89 6.84 -8.15
N LEU A 178 -5.77 6.93 -7.44
CA LEU A 178 -4.99 5.75 -7.03
C LEU A 178 -5.80 4.78 -6.16
N VAL A 179 -6.53 5.32 -5.19
CA VAL A 179 -7.39 4.53 -4.31
C VAL A 179 -8.52 3.86 -5.11
N ALA A 180 -9.21 4.61 -5.98
CA ALA A 180 -10.30 4.08 -6.79
C ALA A 180 -9.83 2.96 -7.74
N GLU A 181 -8.66 3.14 -8.36
CA GLU A 181 -8.02 2.15 -9.22
C GLU A 181 -7.71 0.85 -8.46
N ALA A 182 -7.11 0.95 -7.27
CA ALA A 182 -6.77 -0.22 -6.47
C ALA A 182 -8.02 -0.94 -5.94
N GLU A 183 -9.04 -0.21 -5.51
CA GLU A 183 -10.31 -0.78 -5.10
C GLU A 183 -11.03 -1.49 -6.27
N ALA A 184 -11.00 -0.91 -7.46
CA ALA A 184 -11.56 -1.52 -8.67
C ALA A 184 -10.81 -2.78 -9.09
N SER A 185 -9.47 -2.73 -9.10
CA SER A 185 -8.63 -3.91 -9.35
C SER A 185 -8.91 -5.03 -8.36
N TYR A 186 -8.97 -4.71 -7.06
CA TYR A 186 -9.25 -5.70 -6.02
C TYR A 186 -10.63 -6.34 -6.19
N ARG A 187 -11.69 -5.54 -6.45
CA ARG A 187 -13.03 -6.07 -6.69
C ARG A 187 -13.06 -6.98 -7.92
N ASN A 188 -12.35 -6.62 -8.98
CA ASN A 188 -12.22 -7.47 -10.16
C ASN A 188 -11.52 -8.79 -9.84
N ASP A 189 -10.43 -8.77 -9.07
CA ASP A 189 -9.74 -9.99 -8.65
C ASP A 189 -10.64 -10.90 -7.80
N GLN A 190 -11.43 -10.33 -6.88
CA GLN A 190 -12.42 -11.10 -6.12
C GLN A 190 -13.48 -11.72 -7.03
N ALA A 191 -13.98 -10.97 -8.01
CA ALA A 191 -14.93 -11.48 -9.00
C ALA A 191 -14.31 -12.61 -9.83
N ARG A 192 -13.03 -12.48 -10.22
CA ARG A 192 -12.30 -13.49 -11.00
C ARG A 192 -11.96 -14.76 -10.24
N ILE A 193 -11.79 -14.68 -8.92
CA ILE A 193 -11.66 -15.87 -8.07
C ILE A 193 -12.97 -16.66 -8.05
N ALA A 194 -14.11 -15.96 -8.01
CA ALA A 194 -15.43 -16.58 -8.07
C ALA A 194 -15.78 -17.09 -9.48
N ASP A 195 -15.39 -16.35 -10.51
CA ASP A 195 -15.62 -16.65 -11.92
C ASP A 195 -14.39 -16.26 -12.77
N PRO A 196 -13.53 -17.24 -13.12
CA PRO A 196 -12.33 -16.98 -13.91
C PRO A 196 -12.57 -16.40 -15.30
N SER A 197 -13.82 -16.43 -15.82
CA SER A 197 -14.18 -15.86 -17.12
C SER A 197 -14.35 -14.34 -17.11
N VAL A 198 -14.48 -13.73 -15.93
CA VAL A 198 -14.56 -12.28 -15.77
C VAL A 198 -13.29 -11.64 -16.38
N PRO A 199 -13.43 -10.65 -17.28
CA PRO A 199 -12.29 -10.00 -17.90
C PRO A 199 -11.44 -9.29 -16.85
N ARG A 200 -10.13 -9.21 -17.09
CA ARG A 200 -9.22 -8.49 -16.20
C ARG A 200 -9.57 -7.00 -16.22
N TYR A 201 -9.47 -6.37 -15.06
CA TYR A 201 -9.59 -4.93 -14.96
C TYR A 201 -8.44 -4.25 -15.70
N GLU A 202 -8.77 -3.45 -16.71
CA GLU A 202 -7.84 -2.60 -17.44
C GLU A 202 -7.93 -1.18 -16.88
N GLY A 203 -7.25 -0.98 -15.76
CA GLY A 203 -7.19 0.32 -15.09
C GLY A 203 -6.29 1.33 -15.80
N ARG A 204 -6.47 2.60 -15.43
CA ARG A 204 -5.60 3.72 -15.84
C ARG A 204 -4.13 3.44 -15.52
N VAL A 205 -3.82 2.86 -14.36
CA VAL A 205 -2.43 2.52 -13.99
C VAL A 205 -1.82 1.50 -14.95
N GLY A 206 -2.59 0.48 -15.34
CA GLY A 206 -2.17 -0.49 -16.35
C GLY A 206 -1.96 0.15 -17.72
N ALA A 207 -2.87 1.06 -18.13
CA ALA A 207 -2.75 1.79 -19.39
C ALA A 207 -1.50 2.69 -19.43
N ILE A 208 -1.13 3.33 -18.31
CA ILE A 208 0.11 4.12 -18.18
C ILE A 208 1.33 3.24 -18.44
N LEU A 209 1.42 2.08 -17.79
CA LEU A 209 2.57 1.18 -17.97
C LEU A 209 2.72 0.76 -19.44
N GLN A 210 1.61 0.38 -20.09
CA GLN A 210 1.63 0.00 -21.51
C GLN A 210 2.02 1.18 -22.42
N ALA A 211 1.55 2.39 -22.12
CA ALA A 211 1.96 3.58 -22.86
C ALA A 211 3.47 3.85 -22.72
N CYS A 212 4.03 3.65 -21.51
CA CYS A 212 5.44 3.82 -21.26
C CYS A 212 6.31 2.76 -21.94
N ARG A 213 5.87 1.49 -21.99
CA ARG A 213 6.56 0.43 -22.75
C ARG A 213 6.66 0.76 -24.25
N ARG A 214 5.55 1.18 -24.86
CA ARG A 214 5.53 1.67 -26.25
C ARG A 214 6.49 2.82 -26.49
N ARG A 215 6.54 3.81 -25.57
CA ARG A 215 7.46 4.96 -25.67
C ARG A 215 8.93 4.54 -25.58
N ALA A 216 9.24 3.52 -24.78
CA ALA A 216 10.59 3.01 -24.59
C ALA A 216 11.05 2.04 -25.69
N GLY A 217 10.16 1.65 -26.62
CA GLY A 217 10.45 0.63 -27.63
C GLY A 217 10.57 -0.78 -27.06
N ALA A 218 9.86 -1.06 -25.96
CA ALA A 218 9.86 -2.35 -25.27
C ALA A 218 8.73 -3.31 -25.70
N ASP A 219 7.92 -2.90 -26.70
CA ASP A 219 6.80 -3.67 -27.28
C ASP A 219 7.14 -4.19 -28.69
#